data_AF-F9P1R4-F1
#
_entry.id   AF-F9P1R4-F1
#
_cell.length_a   1.000
_cell.length_b   1.000
_cell.length_c   1.000
_cell.angle_alpha   90.00
_cell.angle_beta   90.00
_cell.angle_gamma   90.00
#
_symmetry.space_group_name_H-M   'P 1'
#
loop_
_entity.id
_entity.type
_entity.pdbx_description
1 polymer ?
#
loop_
_entity_poly.entity_id
_entity_poly.type
_entity_poly.pdbx_seq_one_letter_code
_entity_poly.pdbx_strand_id
1 'polypeptide(L)' 'MEDKIIELADYFISESKTYREAKIACEKLLKQVSHEIELRAMESNIV' A
#
# COMPACT_ATOMS: atom_id res chain seq x y z
N MET A 1 -1.81 8.68 -11.49
CA MET A 1 -1.44 7.43 -10.78
C MET A 1 -0.04 7.58 -10.21
N GLU A 2 0.88 8.11 -11.00
CA GLU A 2 2.22 8.53 -10.57
C GLU A 2 2.19 9.49 -9.36
N ASP A 3 1.33 10.50 -9.37
CA ASP A 3 1.20 11.43 -8.21
C ASP A 3 0.86 10.71 -6.89
N LYS A 4 -0.06 9.74 -6.94
CA LYS A 4 -0.44 8.94 -5.77
C LYS A 4 0.68 8.01 -5.31
N ILE A 5 1.53 7.55 -6.24
CA ILE A 5 2.69 6.72 -5.90
C ILE A 5 3.75 7.57 -5.20
N ILE A 6 3.98 8.79 -5.69
CA ILE A 6 4.92 9.74 -5.08
C ILE A 6 4.44 10.13 -3.67
N GLU A 7 3.17 10.51 -3.52
CA GLU A 7 2.58 10.85 -2.20
C GLU A 7 2.72 9.71 -1.19
N LEU A 8 2.46 8.47 -1.61
CA LEU A 8 2.59 7.30 -0.74
C LEU A 8 4.05 7.02 -0.36
N ALA A 9 4.98 7.20 -1.31
CA ALA A 9 6.41 7.05 -1.05
C ALA A 9 6.89 8.11 -0.05
N ASP A 10 6.51 9.37 -0.25
CA ASP A 10 6.85 10.48 0.65
C ASP A 10 6.33 10.24 2.07
N TYR A 11 5.08 9.77 2.20
CA TYR A 11 4.50 9.36 3.47
C TYR A 11 5.32 8.27 4.18
N PHE A 12 5.69 7.20 3.48
CA PHE A 12 6.46 6.12 4.12
C PHE A 12 7.87 6.56 4.52
N ILE A 13 8.48 7.44 3.73
CA ILE A 13 9.79 8.02 4.04
C ILE A 13 9.70 8.97 5.24
N SER A 14 8.63 9.78 5.36
CA SER A 14 8.46 10.69 6.50
C SER A 14 8.18 9.97 7.82
N GLU A 15 7.49 8.84 7.78
CA GLU A 15 7.13 8.05 8.97
C GLU A 15 8.22 7.08 9.43
N SER A 16 9.35 7.00 8.72
CA SER A 16 10.40 5.99 8.97
C SER A 16 11.76 6.63 9.23
N LYS A 17 12.58 6.01 10.08
CA LYS A 17 13.95 6.50 10.33
C LYS A 17 14.95 5.99 9.30
N THR A 18 14.61 4.88 8.64
CA THR A 18 15.47 4.26 7.63
C THR A 18 14.67 3.85 6.40
N TYR A 19 15.35 3.79 5.26
CA TYR A 19 14.80 3.22 4.03
C TYR A 19 14.22 1.80 4.25
N ARG A 20 14.87 0.99 5.09
CA ARG A 20 14.42 -0.39 5.36
C ARG A 20 13.07 -0.41 6.08
N GLU A 21 12.87 0.46 7.06
CA GLU A 21 11.59 0.59 7.77
C GLU A 21 10.49 1.05 6.81
N ALA A 22 10.76 2.07 6.00
CA ALA A 22 9.82 2.58 4.99
C ALA A 22 9.39 1.48 4.01
N LYS A 23 10.37 0.72 3.51
CA LYS A 23 10.11 -0.40 2.58
C LYS A 23 9.25 -1.49 3.23
N ILE A 24 9.54 -1.88 4.47
CA ILE A 24 8.75 -2.88 5.20
C ILE A 24 7.32 -2.40 5.41
N ALA A 25 7.12 -1.11 5.73
CA ALA A 25 5.80 -0.53 5.90
C ALA A 25 5.00 -0.53 4.59
N CYS A 26 5.63 -0.17 3.48
CA CYS A 26 5.04 -0.24 2.14
C CYS A 26 4.62 -1.68 1.76
N GLU A 27 5.49 -2.66 1.98
CA GLU A 27 5.19 -4.08 1.72
C GLU A 27 4.02 -4.60 2.56
N LYS A 28 3.90 -4.16 3.82
CA LYS A 28 2.75 -4.51 4.67
C LYS A 28 1.46 -3.89 4.15
N LEU A 29 1.48 -2.62 3.78
CA LEU A 29 0.30 -1.96 3.21
C LEU A 29 -0.15 -2.66 1.92
N LEU A 30 0.79 -3.01 1.03
CA LEU A 30 0.45 -3.71 -0.21
C LEU A 30 -0.28 -5.03 0.05
N LYS A 31 0.15 -5.81 1.05
CA LYS A 31 -0.55 -7.05 1.43
C LYS A 31 -1.98 -6.78 1.91
N GLN A 32 -2.19 -5.72 2.69
CA GLN A 32 -3.51 -5.33 3.17
C GLN A 32 -4.41 -4.86 2.01
N VAL A 33 -3.87 -4.06 1.09
CA VAL A 33 -4.58 -3.59 -0.10
C VAL A 33 -4.96 -4.76 -1.00
N SER A 34 -4.05 -5.72 -1.23
CA SER A 34 -4.36 -6.95 -1.97
C SER A 34 -5.52 -7.72 -1.35
N HIS A 35 -5.51 -7.91 -0.03
CA HIS A 35 -6.59 -8.60 0.66
C HIS A 35 -7.93 -7.86 0.55
N GLU A 36 -7.92 -6.52 0.72
CA GLU A 36 -9.13 -5.72 0.57
C GLU A 36 -9.66 -5.77 -0.87
N ILE A 37 -8.79 -5.76 -1.89
CA ILE A 37 -9.19 -5.92 -3.29
C ILE A 37 -9.93 -7.26 -3.49
N GLU A 38 -9.41 -8.35 -2.94
CA GLU A 38 -10.07 -9.66 -3.02
C GLU A 38 -11.47 -9.62 -2.39
N LEU A 39 -11.60 -9.03 -1.20
CA LEU A 39 -12.90 -8.88 -0.53
C LEU A 39 -13.87 -8.04 -1.35
N ARG A 40 -13.46 -6.88 -1.86
CA ARG A 40 -14.31 -6.03 -2.71
C ARG A 40 -14.67 -6.69 -4.02
N ALA A 41 -13.77 -7.51 -4.56
CA ALA A 41 -14.06 -8.29 -5.76
C ALA A 41 -15.16 -9.31 -5.49
N MET A 42 -15.11 -10.02 -4.35
CA MET A 42 -16.14 -10.95 -3.91
C MET A 42 -17.48 -10.24 -3.70
N GLU A 43 -17.50 -9.11 -3.00
CA GLU A 43 -18.71 -8.32 -2.76
C GLU A 43 -19.35 -7.79 -4.06
N SER A 44 -18.52 -7.45 -5.05
CA SER A 44 -18.98 -6.91 -6.33
C SER A 44 -19.28 -7.98 -7.37
N ASN A 45 -19.13 -9.27 -7.04
CA ASN A 45 -19.26 -10.41 -7.96
C ASN A 45 -18.37 -10.29 -9.21
N ILE A 46 -17.13 -9.81 -9.06
CA ILE A 46 -16.14 -9.67 -10.14
C ILE A 46 -14.99 -10.69 -10.03
N VAL A 47 -15.24 -11.80 -9.32
CA VAL A 47 -14.29 -12.91 -9.08
C VAL A 47 -14.56 -14.08 -10.01
#